data_AF-A0A369KLR0-F1
#
_entry.id   AF-A0A369KLR0-F1
#
_cell.length_a   1.000
_cell.length_b   1.000
_cell.length_c   1.000
_cell.angle_alpha   90.00
_cell.angle_beta   90.00
_cell.angle_gamma   90.00
#
_symmetry.space_group_name_H-M   'P 1'
#
loop_
_entity.id
_entity.type
_entity.pdbx_description
1 polymer ?
#
loop_
_entity_poly.entity_id
_entity_poly.type
_entity_poly.pdbx_seq_one_letter_code
_entity_poly.pdbx_strand_id
1 'polypeptide(L)'
;MTTTFGKLTIAALIAGSTLIAGTAEAATKQETKVTTQFKTLKNGMTIEQAAKVLYGKDYKKQLTKKNGMTVLKQKAEATSTTQGQKTTIYSFYDKKEIVPSDITTLMFMTKKNSSVYRLTSKSLDLFRDSSTGARESKMKLAKGAKIKTGMTEKQLDGVLSGKGLGEWTGLDSIDMTSVQTKQEIDLGLAIKSEFKTYVFPTSTKQKKFVMLEYNTKKKTYTVSSQMSY
;
A
#
# COMPACT_ATOMS: atom_id res chain seq x y z
N MET A 1 -15.52 -23.05 -44.98
CA MET A 1 -15.61 -23.37 -43.53
C MET A 1 -14.69 -22.43 -42.79
N THR A 2 -15.27 -21.56 -41.97
CA THR A 2 -14.61 -20.58 -41.12
C THR A 2 -14.16 -21.27 -39.83
N THR A 3 -12.86 -21.40 -39.60
CA THR A 3 -12.30 -21.83 -38.31
C THR A 3 -11.67 -20.65 -37.59
N THR A 4 -12.43 -20.13 -36.64
CA THR A 4 -12.06 -19.07 -35.71
C THR A 4 -10.94 -19.54 -34.79
N PHE A 5 -9.73 -18.99 -34.95
CA PHE A 5 -8.66 -19.13 -33.97
C PHE A 5 -9.00 -18.33 -32.70
N GLY A 6 -9.53 -19.03 -31.69
CA GLY A 6 -9.72 -18.49 -30.36
C GLY A 6 -8.38 -18.09 -29.75
N LYS A 7 -8.24 -16.80 -29.41
CA LYS A 7 -7.08 -16.23 -28.71
C LYS A 7 -7.00 -16.80 -27.28
N LEU A 8 -6.18 -17.84 -27.10
CA LEU A 8 -5.74 -18.27 -25.77
C LEU A 8 -4.85 -17.17 -25.17
N THR A 9 -5.39 -16.44 -24.20
CA THR A 9 -4.66 -15.43 -23.45
C THR A 9 -3.80 -16.16 -22.42
N ILE A 10 -2.51 -16.31 -22.70
CA ILE A 10 -1.52 -16.87 -21.78
C ILE A 10 -1.37 -15.90 -20.60
N ALA A 11 -1.94 -16.26 -19.46
CA ALA A 11 -1.65 -15.60 -18.20
C ALA A 11 -0.21 -15.96 -17.81
N ALA A 12 0.71 -15.02 -17.98
CA ALA A 12 2.08 -15.16 -17.49
C ALA A 12 2.07 -15.23 -15.95
N LEU A 13 2.20 -16.46 -15.43
CA LEU A 13 2.64 -16.74 -14.08
C LEU A 13 4.04 -16.13 -13.92
N ILE A 14 4.14 -15.03 -13.18
CA ILE A 14 5.44 -14.54 -12.69
C ILE A 14 5.84 -15.47 -11.54
N ALA A 15 6.42 -16.60 -11.92
CA ALA A 15 7.26 -17.40 -11.05
C ALA A 15 8.66 -16.76 -11.06
N GLY A 16 9.15 -16.39 -9.88
CA GLY A 16 10.50 -15.87 -9.67
C GLY A 16 10.89 -16.01 -8.21
N SER A 17 11.39 -17.22 -7.88
CA SER A 17 12.29 -17.61 -6.77
C SER A 17 11.94 -17.14 -5.34
N THR A 18 11.68 -17.97 -4.33
CA THR A 18 12.24 -19.28 -3.96
C THR A 18 11.26 -20.01 -3.03
N LEU A 19 11.04 -21.30 -3.28
CA LEU A 19 10.50 -22.26 -2.32
C LEU A 19 11.44 -22.36 -1.11
N ILE A 20 10.95 -22.00 0.07
CA ILE A 20 11.47 -22.46 1.36
C ILE A 20 10.26 -22.88 2.18
N ALA A 21 10.33 -24.10 2.71
CA ALA A 21 9.30 -24.77 3.49
C ALA A 21 8.98 -24.00 4.78
N GLY A 22 8.05 -23.06 4.66
CA GLY A 22 7.00 -22.80 5.63
C GLY A 22 5.73 -22.70 4.80
N THR A 23 4.64 -23.30 5.22
CA THR A 23 3.35 -23.14 4.56
C THR A 23 2.93 -21.66 4.68
N ALA A 24 3.44 -20.79 3.82
CA ALA A 24 2.88 -19.47 3.60
C ALA A 24 1.41 -19.71 3.25
N GLU A 25 0.50 -19.04 3.95
CA GLU A 25 -0.90 -19.11 3.53
C GLU A 25 -0.96 -18.50 2.13
N ALA A 26 -1.48 -19.27 1.17
CA ALA A 26 -1.66 -18.75 -0.17
C ALA A 26 -2.47 -17.46 -0.08
N ALA A 27 -1.96 -16.38 -0.68
CA ALA A 27 -2.67 -15.11 -0.72
C ALA A 27 -4.08 -15.35 -1.26
N THR A 28 -5.10 -14.83 -0.57
CA THR A 28 -6.48 -14.98 -1.04
C THR A 28 -6.63 -14.29 -2.41
N LYS A 29 -7.67 -14.65 -3.18
CA LYS A 29 -7.96 -13.97 -4.45
C LYS A 29 -8.13 -12.45 -4.25
N GLN A 30 -8.76 -12.08 -3.14
CA GLN A 30 -8.97 -10.69 -2.75
C GLN A 30 -7.64 -9.99 -2.42
N GLU A 31 -6.79 -10.60 -1.59
CA GLU A 31 -5.47 -10.06 -1.25
C GLU A 31 -4.60 -9.86 -2.51
N THR A 32 -4.61 -10.85 -3.41
CA THR A 32 -3.87 -10.78 -4.68
C THR A 32 -4.36 -9.63 -5.54
N LYS A 33 -5.69 -9.43 -5.62
CA LYS A 33 -6.31 -8.34 -6.35
C LYS A 33 -5.89 -6.98 -5.79
N VAL A 34 -6.05 -6.74 -4.48
CA VAL A 34 -5.75 -5.44 -3.88
C VAL A 34 -4.26 -5.12 -3.86
N THR A 35 -3.41 -6.13 -3.68
CA THR A 35 -1.95 -5.97 -3.82
C THR A 35 -1.56 -5.60 -5.25
N THR A 36 -2.20 -6.21 -6.27
CA THR A 36 -1.96 -5.88 -7.67
C THR A 36 -2.43 -4.46 -8.00
N GLN A 37 -3.60 -4.07 -7.49
CA GLN A 37 -4.12 -2.72 -7.63
C GLN A 37 -3.18 -1.70 -6.98
N PHE A 38 -2.73 -1.95 -5.74
CA PHE A 38 -1.76 -1.10 -5.05
C PHE A 38 -0.48 -0.90 -5.87
N LYS A 39 0.10 -1.97 -6.43
CA LYS A 39 1.31 -1.89 -7.28
C LYS A 39 1.07 -1.12 -8.57
N THR A 40 -0.14 -1.23 -9.14
CA THR A 40 -0.50 -0.57 -10.41
C THR A 40 -0.82 0.92 -10.21
N LEU A 41 -1.40 1.29 -9.06
CA LEU A 41 -1.63 2.68 -8.68
C LEU A 41 -0.29 3.41 -8.54
N LYS A 42 -0.17 4.58 -9.15
CA LYS A 42 1.02 5.43 -9.06
C LYS A 42 0.63 6.79 -8.55
N ASN A 43 1.42 7.34 -7.62
CA ASN A 43 1.27 8.71 -7.20
C ASN A 43 1.37 9.64 -8.43
N GLY A 44 0.61 10.73 -8.43
CA GLY A 44 0.40 11.61 -9.58
C GLY A 44 -0.71 11.17 -10.55
N MET A 45 -1.29 9.97 -10.39
CA MET A 45 -2.50 9.60 -11.15
C MET A 45 -3.68 10.52 -10.82
N THR A 46 -4.50 10.86 -11.81
CA THR A 46 -5.79 11.52 -11.56
C THR A 46 -6.80 10.54 -10.94
N ILE A 47 -7.88 11.05 -10.36
CA ILE A 47 -8.99 10.20 -9.88
C ILE A 47 -9.51 9.28 -11.00
N GLU A 48 -9.60 9.76 -12.24
CA GLU A 48 -10.03 8.92 -13.36
C GLU A 48 -9.04 7.78 -13.65
N GLN A 49 -7.73 8.06 -13.64
CA GLN A 49 -6.70 7.04 -13.86
C GLN A 49 -6.69 6.01 -12.73
N ALA A 50 -6.81 6.45 -11.48
CA ALA A 50 -6.94 5.55 -10.34
C ALA A 50 -8.22 4.70 -10.43
N ALA A 51 -9.35 5.30 -10.84
CA ALA A 51 -10.60 4.57 -11.04
C ALA A 51 -10.49 3.48 -12.11
N LYS A 52 -9.71 3.69 -13.19
CA LYS A 52 -9.42 2.66 -14.19
C LYS A 52 -8.71 1.45 -13.57
N VAL A 53 -7.76 1.69 -12.65
CA VAL A 53 -7.06 0.61 -11.94
C VAL A 53 -7.99 -0.15 -11.00
N LEU A 54 -8.86 0.57 -10.29
CA LEU A 54 -9.74 -0.01 -9.27
C LEU A 54 -10.93 -0.77 -9.86
N TYR A 55 -11.54 -0.25 -10.93
CA TYR A 55 -12.82 -0.71 -11.45
C TYR A 55 -12.75 -1.26 -12.88
N GLY A 56 -11.56 -1.23 -13.51
CA GLY A 56 -11.38 -1.71 -14.88
C GLY A 56 -12.30 -1.00 -15.87
N LYS A 57 -12.99 -1.78 -16.72
CA LYS A 57 -13.88 -1.27 -17.77
C LYS A 57 -15.04 -0.40 -17.25
N ASP A 58 -15.47 -0.62 -16.01
CA ASP A 58 -16.64 0.05 -15.43
C ASP A 58 -16.29 1.38 -14.74
N TYR A 59 -15.03 1.84 -14.81
CA TYR A 59 -14.57 3.04 -14.11
C TYR A 59 -15.42 4.30 -14.37
N LYS A 60 -15.90 4.51 -15.61
CA LYS A 60 -16.72 5.69 -15.94
C LYS A 60 -18.01 5.74 -15.12
N LYS A 61 -18.59 4.59 -14.79
CA LYS A 61 -19.81 4.50 -13.98
C LYS A 61 -19.56 4.91 -12.53
N GLN A 62 -18.31 4.90 -12.09
CA GLN A 62 -17.89 5.24 -10.71
C GLN A 62 -17.46 6.69 -10.54
N LEU A 63 -17.52 7.50 -11.61
CA LEU A 63 -17.10 8.90 -11.60
C LEU A 63 -18.29 9.85 -11.70
N THR A 64 -18.14 11.02 -11.10
CA THR A 64 -19.06 12.14 -11.25
C THR A 64 -18.31 13.46 -11.24
N LYS A 65 -19.01 14.56 -11.52
CA LYS A 65 -18.50 15.92 -11.44
C LYS A 65 -19.08 16.62 -10.22
N LYS A 66 -18.22 17.23 -9.40
CA LYS A 66 -18.63 18.12 -8.31
C LYS A 66 -17.86 19.42 -8.44
N ASN A 67 -18.58 20.53 -8.65
CA ASN A 67 -18.00 21.86 -8.87
C ASN A 67 -16.91 21.84 -9.97
N GLY A 68 -17.22 21.22 -11.12
CA GLY A 68 -16.30 21.06 -12.26
C GLY A 68 -15.19 20.01 -12.09
N MET A 69 -14.93 19.53 -10.87
CA MET A 69 -13.88 18.56 -10.56
C MET A 69 -14.37 17.12 -10.76
N THR A 70 -13.53 16.26 -11.32
CA THR A 70 -13.80 14.82 -11.38
C THR A 70 -13.57 14.20 -10.00
N VAL A 71 -14.56 13.50 -9.47
CA VAL A 71 -14.52 12.80 -8.17
C VAL A 71 -15.14 11.40 -8.30
N LEU A 72 -14.88 10.52 -7.34
CA LEU A 72 -15.58 9.24 -7.26
C LEU A 72 -17.03 9.46 -6.79
N LYS A 73 -17.96 8.63 -7.27
CA LYS A 73 -19.35 8.59 -6.79
C LYS A 73 -19.46 8.10 -5.36
N GLN A 74 -18.56 7.22 -4.93
CA GLN A 74 -18.54 6.80 -3.53
C GLN A 74 -18.26 8.01 -2.64
N LYS A 75 -18.83 7.99 -1.43
CA LYS A 75 -18.58 9.02 -0.42
C LYS A 75 -17.10 8.99 -0.03
N ALA A 76 -16.48 10.18 0.03
CA ALA A 76 -15.15 10.34 0.59
C ALA A 76 -15.20 10.22 2.12
N GLU A 77 -14.17 9.63 2.71
CA GLU A 77 -14.02 9.55 4.17
C GLU A 77 -13.75 10.93 4.77
N ALA A 78 -12.94 11.73 4.06
CA ALA A 78 -12.66 13.10 4.43
C ALA A 78 -12.43 13.97 3.19
N THR A 79 -12.74 15.26 3.36
CA THR A 79 -12.43 16.31 2.38
C THR A 79 -12.01 17.57 3.11
N SER A 80 -11.02 18.28 2.60
CA SER A 80 -10.56 19.53 3.19
C SER A 80 -10.02 20.49 2.14
N THR A 81 -9.80 21.75 2.54
CA THR A 81 -9.13 22.76 1.72
C THR A 81 -8.18 23.54 2.60
N THR A 82 -6.91 23.59 2.21
CA THR A 82 -5.85 24.25 2.96
C THR A 82 -4.97 25.02 1.98
N GLN A 83 -4.80 26.33 2.21
CA GLN A 83 -3.99 27.22 1.36
C GLN A 83 -4.30 27.14 -0.15
N GLY A 84 -5.57 26.87 -0.51
CA GLY A 84 -6.01 26.75 -1.91
C GLY A 84 -5.74 25.38 -2.55
N GLN A 85 -5.15 24.43 -1.82
CA GLN A 85 -5.10 23.01 -2.19
C GLN A 85 -6.32 22.30 -1.61
N LYS A 86 -6.96 21.45 -2.39
CA LYS A 86 -8.09 20.63 -1.95
C LYS A 86 -7.62 19.20 -1.76
N THR A 87 -8.11 18.55 -0.71
CA THR A 87 -7.79 17.15 -0.40
C THR A 87 -9.09 16.34 -0.35
N THR A 88 -9.05 15.11 -0.87
CA THR A 88 -10.11 14.12 -0.70
C THR A 88 -9.50 12.76 -0.41
N ILE A 89 -10.07 12.04 0.56
CA ILE A 89 -9.60 10.73 1.01
C ILE A 89 -10.71 9.70 0.76
N TYR A 90 -10.33 8.55 0.20
CA TYR A 90 -11.24 7.44 -0.07
C TYR A 90 -10.66 6.16 0.50
N SER A 91 -11.48 5.39 1.20
CA SER A 91 -11.13 4.03 1.65
C SER A 91 -11.96 2.99 0.91
N PHE A 92 -11.33 1.88 0.55
CA PHE A 92 -11.90 0.77 -0.20
C PHE A 92 -11.71 -0.51 0.60
N TYR A 93 -12.82 -1.11 0.99
CA TYR A 93 -12.90 -2.34 1.77
C TYR A 93 -14.32 -2.93 1.62
N ASP A 94 -14.53 -4.19 1.99
CA ASP A 94 -15.89 -4.75 2.02
C ASP A 94 -16.66 -4.17 3.22
N LYS A 95 -17.61 -3.28 2.92
CA LYS A 95 -18.43 -2.61 3.94
C LYS A 95 -19.45 -3.54 4.63
N LYS A 96 -19.59 -4.78 4.17
CA LYS A 96 -20.44 -5.80 4.80
C LYS A 96 -19.71 -6.55 5.91
N GLU A 97 -18.38 -6.55 5.90
CA GLU A 97 -17.57 -7.20 6.94
C GLU A 97 -17.50 -6.29 8.17
N ILE A 98 -17.71 -6.86 9.36
CA ILE A 98 -17.54 -6.14 10.64
C ILE A 98 -16.05 -5.77 10.82
N VAL A 99 -15.16 -6.69 10.45
CA VAL A 99 -13.72 -6.48 10.40
C VAL A 99 -13.25 -6.83 8.99
N PRO A 100 -13.00 -5.82 8.14
CA PRO A 100 -12.60 -6.08 6.77
C PRO A 100 -11.22 -6.73 6.71
N SER A 101 -11.07 -7.75 5.86
CA SER A 101 -9.77 -8.44 5.68
C SER A 101 -8.68 -7.58 5.00
N ASP A 102 -9.07 -6.51 4.32
CA ASP A 102 -8.18 -5.54 3.70
C ASP A 102 -8.80 -4.13 3.66
N ILE A 103 -7.96 -3.10 3.75
CA ILE A 103 -8.35 -1.71 3.53
C ILE A 103 -7.32 -1.03 2.63
N THR A 104 -7.74 -0.51 1.49
CA THR A 104 -6.95 0.41 0.67
C THR A 104 -7.39 1.83 0.93
N THR A 105 -6.48 2.76 1.26
CA THR A 105 -6.80 4.18 1.39
C THR A 105 -6.04 5.01 0.38
N LEU A 106 -6.76 5.89 -0.33
CA LEU A 106 -6.19 6.77 -1.36
C LEU A 106 -6.48 8.22 -1.01
N MET A 107 -5.41 9.02 -0.88
CA MET A 107 -5.50 10.47 -0.72
C MET A 107 -5.17 11.15 -2.04
N PHE A 108 -6.08 11.99 -2.50
CA PHE A 108 -5.87 12.85 -3.66
C PHE A 108 -5.83 14.30 -3.24
N MET A 109 -4.89 15.05 -3.81
CA MET A 109 -4.77 16.49 -3.60
C MET A 109 -4.74 17.23 -4.93
N THR A 110 -5.16 18.49 -4.93
CA THR A 110 -4.95 19.39 -6.07
C THR A 110 -3.66 20.19 -5.88
N LYS A 111 -3.09 20.68 -6.98
CA LYS A 111 -2.23 21.88 -6.91
C LYS A 111 -3.04 23.05 -6.36
N LYS A 112 -2.36 24.07 -5.85
CA LYS A 112 -2.99 25.33 -5.44
C LYS A 112 -3.81 25.89 -6.60
N ASN A 113 -5.09 26.19 -6.34
CA ASN A 113 -6.04 26.73 -7.30
C ASN A 113 -6.32 25.86 -8.55
N SER A 114 -5.92 24.58 -8.56
CA SER A 114 -6.23 23.64 -9.63
C SER A 114 -7.54 22.90 -9.36
N SER A 115 -8.22 22.46 -10.42
CA SER A 115 -9.41 21.60 -10.39
C SER A 115 -9.09 20.12 -10.57
N VAL A 116 -7.81 19.75 -10.70
CA VAL A 116 -7.37 18.38 -10.98
C VAL A 116 -6.77 17.74 -9.73
N TYR A 117 -7.47 16.74 -9.20
CA TYR A 117 -6.97 15.86 -8.15
C TYR A 117 -5.90 14.91 -8.68
N ARG A 118 -4.84 14.72 -7.89
CA ARG A 118 -3.70 13.83 -8.14
C ARG A 118 -3.46 12.98 -6.90
N LEU A 119 -3.23 11.68 -7.08
CA LEU A 119 -2.96 10.75 -5.99
C LEU A 119 -1.64 11.12 -5.32
N THR A 120 -1.67 11.50 -4.04
CA THR A 120 -0.47 11.90 -3.28
C THR A 120 -0.10 10.90 -2.21
N SER A 121 -1.05 10.11 -1.71
CA SER A 121 -0.79 8.97 -0.83
C SER A 121 -1.67 7.77 -1.19
N LYS A 122 -1.11 6.57 -1.07
CA LYS A 122 -1.83 5.30 -1.10
C LYS A 122 -1.34 4.42 0.04
N SER A 123 -2.26 3.77 0.73
CA SER A 123 -1.99 2.71 1.71
C SER A 123 -2.76 1.45 1.38
N LEU A 124 -2.23 0.30 1.80
CA LEU A 124 -2.90 -1.00 1.80
C LEU A 124 -2.56 -1.70 3.10
N ASP A 125 -3.57 -1.94 3.93
CA ASP A 125 -3.48 -2.67 5.19
C ASP A 125 -4.22 -4.00 5.09
N LEU A 126 -3.62 -5.05 5.61
CA LEU A 126 -4.18 -6.41 5.64
C LEU A 126 -4.43 -6.85 7.07
N PHE A 127 -5.64 -7.33 7.30
CA PHE A 127 -6.11 -7.77 8.61
C PHE A 127 -6.35 -9.27 8.65
N ARG A 128 -6.29 -9.85 9.85
CA ARG A 128 -6.57 -11.24 10.15
C ARG A 128 -7.27 -11.35 11.49
N ASP A 129 -7.98 -12.45 11.69
CA ASP A 129 -8.48 -12.82 13.00
C ASP A 129 -7.30 -13.24 13.89
N SER A 130 -6.75 -12.26 14.60
CA SER A 130 -5.59 -12.41 15.47
C SER A 130 -5.69 -11.42 16.63
N SER A 131 -4.91 -11.62 17.70
CA SER A 131 -4.90 -10.72 18.86
C SER A 131 -4.51 -9.28 18.51
N THR A 132 -3.82 -9.06 17.39
CA THR A 132 -3.43 -7.72 16.92
C THR A 132 -4.35 -7.20 15.82
N GLY A 133 -5.24 -8.04 15.28
CA GLY A 133 -6.00 -7.76 14.06
C GLY A 133 -5.16 -7.68 12.79
N ALA A 134 -3.84 -7.59 12.89
CA ALA A 134 -2.93 -7.48 11.77
C ALA A 134 -2.69 -8.83 11.09
N ARG A 135 -2.34 -8.79 9.80
CA ARG A 135 -1.65 -9.90 9.15
C ARG A 135 -0.22 -10.00 9.69
N GLU A 136 -0.02 -10.89 10.65
CA GLU A 136 1.28 -11.15 11.27
C GLU A 136 2.19 -11.98 10.34
N SER A 137 3.49 -11.71 10.41
CA SER A 137 4.51 -12.53 9.78
C SER A 137 4.62 -13.89 10.49
N LYS A 138 4.82 -14.96 9.72
CA LYS A 138 5.11 -16.28 10.29
C LYS A 138 6.52 -16.37 10.89
N MET A 139 7.37 -15.40 10.59
CA MET A 139 8.74 -15.33 11.10
C MET A 139 8.76 -14.76 12.51
N LYS A 140 9.45 -15.44 13.43
CA LYS A 140 9.49 -15.03 14.83
C LYS A 140 10.78 -14.29 15.14
N LEU A 141 10.71 -13.25 15.96
CA LEU A 141 11.89 -12.61 16.50
C LEU A 141 12.63 -13.59 17.42
N ALA A 142 13.92 -13.82 17.15
CA ALA A 142 14.75 -14.72 17.94
C ALA A 142 14.86 -14.25 19.40
N LYS A 143 14.97 -15.19 20.34
CA LYS A 143 15.04 -14.88 21.77
C LYS A 143 16.24 -13.97 22.06
N GLY A 144 15.99 -12.83 22.71
CA GLY A 144 17.03 -11.85 23.06
C GLY A 144 17.48 -10.93 21.91
N ALA A 145 16.99 -11.15 20.69
CA ALA A 145 17.29 -10.28 19.57
C ALA A 145 16.68 -8.88 19.76
N LYS A 146 17.42 -7.85 19.34
CA LYS A 146 16.99 -6.46 19.40
C LYS A 146 16.88 -5.89 18.00
N ILE A 147 15.72 -5.35 17.66
CA ILE A 147 15.51 -4.57 16.44
C ILE A 147 15.93 -3.13 16.72
N LYS A 148 16.71 -2.55 15.81
CA LYS A 148 17.20 -1.17 15.91
C LYS A 148 16.82 -0.38 14.67
N THR A 149 16.50 0.90 14.85
CA THR A 149 16.36 1.86 13.76
C THR A 149 17.63 1.86 12.90
N GLY A 150 17.45 1.89 11.58
CA GLY A 150 18.52 1.86 10.59
C GLY A 150 18.96 0.47 10.14
N MET A 151 18.49 -0.62 10.76
CA MET A 151 18.70 -1.98 10.25
C MET A 151 18.12 -2.11 8.84
N THR A 152 18.86 -2.68 7.90
CA THR A 152 18.35 -3.04 6.56
C THR A 152 17.40 -4.23 6.62
N GLU A 153 16.62 -4.46 5.56
CA GLU A 153 15.80 -5.69 5.44
C GLU A 153 16.63 -6.96 5.68
N LYS A 154 17.85 -7.03 5.16
CA LYS A 154 18.75 -8.19 5.35
C LYS A 154 19.21 -8.34 6.81
N GLN A 155 19.48 -7.24 7.51
CA GLN A 155 19.86 -7.28 8.92
C GLN A 155 18.69 -7.65 9.82
N LEU A 156 17.49 -7.16 9.48
CA LEU A 156 16.26 -7.55 10.15
C LEU A 156 15.95 -9.03 9.93
N ASP A 157 16.11 -9.53 8.71
CA ASP A 157 15.96 -10.96 8.39
C ASP A 157 16.88 -11.84 9.24
N GLY A 158 18.14 -11.43 9.39
CA GLY A 158 19.14 -12.16 10.18
C GLY A 158 18.84 -12.28 11.68
N VAL A 159 17.82 -11.58 12.21
CA VAL A 159 17.38 -11.71 13.62
C VAL A 159 16.05 -12.46 13.78
N LEU A 160 15.51 -13.01 12.70
CA LEU A 160 14.28 -13.80 12.70
C LEU A 160 14.57 -15.32 12.64
N SER A 161 13.59 -16.12 13.06
CA SER A 161 13.69 -17.58 13.14
C SER A 161 13.64 -18.32 11.78
N GLY A 162 13.76 -17.60 10.66
CA GLY A 162 13.58 -18.14 9.31
C GLY A 162 14.32 -17.32 8.25
N LYS A 163 13.94 -17.48 6.98
CA LYS A 163 14.50 -16.72 5.85
C LYS A 163 13.45 -15.79 5.26
N GLY A 164 13.85 -14.56 5.03
CA GLY A 164 12.99 -13.46 4.64
C GLY A 164 12.16 -12.91 5.80
N LEU A 165 11.54 -11.76 5.58
CA LEU A 165 10.69 -11.10 6.58
C LEU A 165 9.27 -11.70 6.66
N GLY A 166 8.93 -12.67 5.81
CA GLY A 166 7.59 -13.23 5.72
C GLY A 166 6.56 -12.20 5.22
N GLU A 167 5.34 -12.32 5.72
CA GLU A 167 4.19 -11.53 5.32
C GLU A 167 4.23 -10.12 5.93
N TRP A 168 3.96 -9.11 5.11
CA TRP A 168 3.76 -7.73 5.55
C TRP A 168 2.29 -7.51 5.96
N THR A 169 2.11 -6.58 6.89
CA THR A 169 0.81 -6.10 7.36
C THR A 169 0.32 -4.91 6.54
N GLY A 170 1.21 -3.96 6.26
CA GLY A 170 0.86 -2.71 5.58
C GLY A 170 1.89 -2.27 4.54
N LEU A 171 1.41 -1.58 3.51
CA LEU A 171 2.22 -0.90 2.49
C LEU A 171 1.74 0.53 2.33
N ASP A 172 2.67 1.49 2.31
CA ASP A 172 2.37 2.91 2.12
C ASP A 172 3.28 3.54 1.08
N SER A 173 2.75 4.52 0.35
CA SER A 173 3.50 5.29 -0.63
C SER A 173 2.97 6.72 -0.72
N ILE A 174 3.81 7.67 -0.33
CA ILE A 174 3.56 9.10 -0.35
C ILE A 174 4.48 9.73 -1.40
N ASP A 175 3.91 10.59 -2.25
CA ASP A 175 4.66 11.42 -3.18
C ASP A 175 3.81 12.65 -3.52
N MET A 176 4.19 13.78 -2.92
CA MET A 176 3.50 15.06 -3.09
C MET A 176 4.01 15.88 -4.28
N THR A 177 5.04 15.42 -5.00
CA THR A 177 5.68 16.23 -6.06
C THR A 177 4.70 16.67 -7.15
N SER A 178 3.71 15.83 -7.46
CA SER A 178 2.70 16.14 -8.49
C SER A 178 1.76 17.31 -8.14
N VAL A 179 1.69 17.70 -6.87
CA VAL A 179 0.82 18.79 -6.38
C VAL A 179 1.61 20.01 -5.89
N GLN A 180 2.94 19.95 -5.93
CA GLN A 180 3.82 21.05 -5.57
C GLN A 180 4.35 21.77 -6.83
N THR A 181 4.79 23.00 -6.64
CA THR A 181 5.57 23.77 -7.61
C THR A 181 7.04 23.33 -7.59
N LYS A 182 7.80 23.69 -8.63
CA LYS A 182 9.24 23.41 -8.68
C LYS A 182 9.98 24.05 -7.50
N GLN A 183 9.65 25.30 -7.18
CA GLN A 183 10.25 26.01 -6.03
C GLN A 183 9.97 25.29 -4.71
N GLU A 184 8.74 24.84 -4.46
CA GLU A 184 8.40 24.09 -3.24
C GLU A 184 9.15 22.74 -3.16
N ILE A 185 9.35 22.07 -4.29
CA ILE A 185 10.16 20.84 -4.36
C ILE A 185 11.63 21.15 -4.05
N ASP A 186 12.19 22.20 -4.65
CA ASP A 186 13.58 22.61 -4.44
C ASP A 186 13.84 23.04 -2.98
N LEU A 187 12.81 23.54 -2.29
CA LEU A 187 12.81 23.84 -0.84
C LEU A 187 12.58 22.60 0.05
N GLY A 188 12.40 21.41 -0.51
CA GLY A 188 12.19 20.17 0.24
C GLY A 188 10.78 20.01 0.83
N LEU A 189 9.79 20.78 0.39
CA LEU A 189 8.41 20.70 0.88
C LEU A 189 7.60 19.56 0.24
N ALA A 190 8.15 18.89 -0.77
CA ALA A 190 7.55 17.72 -1.38
C ALA A 190 8.01 16.44 -0.67
N ILE A 191 7.15 15.91 0.19
CA ILE A 191 7.38 14.62 0.86
C ILE A 191 7.30 13.49 -0.16
N LYS A 192 8.30 12.60 -0.12
CA LYS A 192 8.30 11.34 -0.84
C LYS A 192 8.85 10.23 0.07
N SER A 193 7.99 9.27 0.39
CA SER A 193 8.34 8.15 1.26
C SER A 193 7.56 6.91 0.87
N GLU A 194 8.16 5.75 1.10
CA GLU A 194 7.50 4.45 0.95
C GLU A 194 7.74 3.64 2.22
N PHE A 195 6.70 3.00 2.73
CA PHE A 195 6.79 2.21 3.95
C PHE A 195 6.30 0.79 3.74
N LYS A 196 6.91 -0.12 4.51
CA LYS A 196 6.41 -1.48 4.73
C LYS A 196 6.27 -1.70 6.22
N THR A 197 5.16 -2.29 6.62
CA THR A 197 4.87 -2.58 8.02
C THR A 197 4.79 -4.07 8.22
N TYR A 198 5.45 -4.57 9.27
CA TYR A 198 5.43 -5.97 9.67
C TYR A 198 5.05 -6.09 11.14
N VAL A 199 4.34 -7.16 11.47
CA VAL A 199 4.10 -7.60 12.85
C VAL A 199 4.73 -8.97 13.04
N PHE A 200 5.80 -9.04 13.84
CA PHE A 200 6.49 -10.30 14.14
C PHE A 200 6.04 -10.83 15.49
N PRO A 201 5.64 -12.11 15.59
CA PRO A 201 5.60 -12.80 16.87
C PRO A 201 6.98 -12.83 17.51
N THR A 202 7.05 -12.78 18.84
CA THR A 202 8.31 -12.98 19.55
C THR A 202 8.39 -14.41 20.10
N SER A 203 9.51 -14.77 20.75
CA SER A 203 9.60 -16.02 21.51
C SER A 203 8.71 -16.03 22.76
N THR A 204 8.17 -14.88 23.17
CA THR A 204 7.11 -14.78 24.19
C THR A 204 5.75 -14.58 23.50
N LYS A 205 4.66 -14.48 24.27
CA LYS A 205 3.33 -14.18 23.68
C LYS A 205 3.20 -12.74 23.14
N GLN A 206 4.23 -11.91 23.28
CA GLN A 206 4.27 -10.52 22.79
C GLN A 206 4.46 -10.46 21.27
N LYS A 207 4.04 -9.32 20.69
CA LYS A 207 4.18 -9.01 19.27
C LYS A 207 5.06 -7.79 19.08
N LYS A 208 5.75 -7.74 17.94
CA LYS A 208 6.63 -6.64 17.57
C LYS A 208 6.19 -6.03 16.26
N PHE A 209 5.71 -4.80 16.33
CA PHE A 209 5.44 -4.00 15.14
C PHE A 209 6.72 -3.32 14.70
N VAL A 210 7.01 -3.40 13.41
CA VAL A 210 8.22 -2.85 12.79
C VAL A 210 7.83 -2.15 11.51
N MET A 211 8.12 -0.87 11.42
CA MET A 211 7.95 -0.08 10.21
C MET A 211 9.31 0.07 9.54
N LEU A 212 9.35 -0.19 8.24
CA LEU A 212 10.50 0.05 7.40
C LEU A 212 10.17 1.19 6.45
N GLU A 213 11.09 2.13 6.28
CA GLU A 213 11.01 3.20 5.30
C GLU A 213 12.05 2.98 4.19
N TYR A 214 11.69 3.27 2.94
CA TYR A 214 12.61 3.20 1.83
C TYR A 214 13.66 4.32 1.94
N ASN A 215 14.90 3.94 2.17
CA ASN A 215 16.02 4.86 2.18
C ASN A 215 16.52 5.08 0.74
N THR A 216 16.20 6.23 0.16
CA THR A 216 16.57 6.57 -1.22
C THR A 216 18.08 6.62 -1.45
N LYS A 217 18.87 7.06 -0.44
CA LYS A 217 20.34 7.11 -0.52
C LYS A 217 20.94 5.70 -0.56
N LYS A 218 20.45 4.80 0.29
CA LYS A 218 20.91 3.40 0.38
C LYS A 218 20.22 2.47 -0.63
N LYS A 219 19.19 2.94 -1.33
CA LYS A 219 18.35 2.18 -2.27
C LYS A 219 17.77 0.90 -1.67
N THR A 220 17.42 0.93 -0.39
CA THR A 220 16.89 -0.23 0.36
C THR A 220 15.98 0.23 1.49
N TYR A 221 15.09 -0.65 1.96
CA TYR A 221 14.29 -0.37 3.14
C TYR A 221 15.12 -0.55 4.41
N THR A 222 14.92 0.36 5.36
CA THR A 222 15.52 0.31 6.69
C THR A 222 14.47 0.51 7.77
N VAL A 223 14.63 -0.14 8.92
CA VAL A 223 13.76 0.04 10.08
C VAL A 223 13.73 1.53 10.46
N SER A 224 12.56 2.15 10.40
CA SER A 224 12.34 3.55 10.79
C SER A 224 11.80 3.62 12.22
N SER A 225 10.89 2.71 12.59
CA SER A 225 10.35 2.61 13.95
C SER A 225 10.00 1.18 14.33
N GLN A 226 9.87 0.94 15.64
CA GLN A 226 9.40 -0.31 16.19
C GLN A 226 8.67 -0.08 17.52
N MET A 227 7.70 -0.92 17.83
CA MET A 227 6.99 -0.94 19.11
C MET A 227 6.61 -2.36 19.52
N SER A 228 6.47 -2.58 20.82
CA SER A 228 5.97 -3.85 21.37
C SER A 228 4.49 -3.74 21.72
N TYR A 229 3.76 -4.82 21.48
CA TYR A 229 2.40 -5.07 21.97
C TYR A 229 2.42 -6.26 22.92
#